data_AF-A0A3S3FWC2-F1
#
_entry.id   AF-A0A3S3FWC2-F1
#
_cell.length_a   1.000
_cell.length_b   1.000
_cell.length_c   1.000
_cell.angle_alpha   90.00
_cell.angle_beta   90.00
_cell.angle_gamma   90.00
#
_symmetry.space_group_name_H-M   'P 1'
#
loop_
_entity.id
_entity.type
_entity.pdbx_description
1 polymer ?
#
loop_
_entity_poly.entity_id
_entity_poly.type
_entity_poly.pdbx_seq_one_letter_code
_entity_poly.pdbx_strand_id
1 'polypeptide(L)' 'MGKQLNSSDPDSDQFPYEVDFFAAKHDIPRRMAEVILHSNGPSRHQCDAAAAAYLQVMQWRQRPATS' A
#
# COMPACT_ATOMS: atom_id res chain seq x y z
N MET A 1 -27.63 21.96 5.34
CA MET A 1 -26.78 21.57 6.47
C MET A 1 -25.67 20.66 5.95
N GLY A 2 -24.40 21.02 6.18
CA GLY A 2 -23.25 20.23 5.74
C GLY A 2 -23.10 18.96 6.57
N LYS A 3 -23.10 17.80 5.92
CA LYS A 3 -22.79 16.51 6.53
C LYS A 3 -21.33 16.54 7.01
N GLN A 4 -21.14 16.50 8.33
CA GLN A 4 -19.82 16.28 8.90
C GLN A 4 -19.34 14.90 8.45
N LEU A 5 -18.40 14.88 7.51
CA LEU A 5 -17.64 13.70 7.12
C LEU A 5 -16.63 13.39 8.24
N ASN A 6 -17.13 12.98 9.40
CA ASN A 6 -16.34 12.29 10.42
C ASN A 6 -16.21 10.81 10.05
N SER A 7 -15.82 10.52 8.80
CA SER A 7 -15.47 9.18 8.37
C SER A 7 -14.01 8.98 8.76
N SER A 8 -13.78 8.58 10.01
CA SER A 8 -12.47 8.12 10.49
C SER A 8 -12.06 6.78 9.86
N ASP A 9 -12.60 6.43 8.70
CA ASP A 9 -12.29 5.22 7.97
C ASP A 9 -10.91 5.41 7.32
N PRO A 10 -9.85 4.75 7.83
CA PRO A 10 -8.54 4.83 7.20
C PRO A 10 -8.55 4.22 5.79
N ASP A 11 -9.58 3.42 5.46
CA ASP A 11 -9.83 2.84 4.14
C ASP A 11 -10.54 3.79 3.16
N SER A 12 -10.98 4.98 3.61
CA SER A 12 -11.62 5.95 2.70
C SER A 12 -10.64 6.46 1.63
N ASP A 13 -10.97 6.26 0.35
CA ASP A 13 -10.21 6.76 -0.81
C ASP A 13 -10.11 8.30 -0.90
N GLN A 14 -10.74 9.01 0.04
CA GLN A 14 -10.73 10.46 0.15
C GLN A 14 -9.35 11.04 0.50
N PHE A 15 -8.46 10.25 1.12
CA PHE A 15 -7.14 10.68 1.59
C PHE A 15 -6.04 9.75 1.10
N PRO A 16 -4.77 10.18 1.00
CA PRO A 16 -3.64 9.28 0.80
C PRO A 16 -3.57 8.20 1.89
N TYR A 17 -2.80 7.13 1.65
CA TYR A 17 -2.54 6.16 2.72
C TYR A 17 -1.59 6.72 3.77
N GLU A 18 -1.87 6.37 5.03
CA GLU A 18 -0.87 6.41 6.10
C GLU A 18 0.11 5.24 5.96
N VAL A 19 1.38 5.48 6.30
CA VAL A 19 2.47 4.50 6.10
C VAL A 19 2.20 3.20 6.85
N ASP A 20 1.83 3.29 8.13
CA ASP A 20 1.62 2.09 8.97
C ASP A 20 0.38 1.30 8.55
N PHE A 21 -0.68 2.00 8.13
CA PHE A 21 -1.87 1.37 7.59
C PHE A 21 -1.57 0.62 6.29
N PHE A 22 -0.82 1.24 5.37
CA PHE A 22 -0.44 0.62 4.11
C PHE A 22 0.49 -0.58 4.30
N ALA A 23 1.47 -0.46 5.20
CA ALA A 23 2.38 -1.56 5.55
C ALA A 23 1.61 -2.77 6.08
N ALA A 24 0.66 -2.54 6.99
CA ALA A 24 -0.19 -3.59 7.54
C ALA A 24 -1.13 -4.20 6.49
N LYS A 25 -1.76 -3.36 5.64
CA LYS A 25 -2.67 -3.81 4.58
C LYS A 25 -2.03 -4.79 3.61
N HIS A 26 -0.77 -4.55 3.23
CA HIS A 26 -0.06 -5.31 2.20
C HIS A 26 0.94 -6.33 2.76
N ASP A 27 1.07 -6.46 4.08
CA ASP A 27 2.08 -7.29 4.75
C ASP A 27 3.50 -7.02 4.21
N ILE A 28 3.85 -5.74 4.17
CA ILE A 28 5.18 -5.29 3.70
C ILE A 28 5.93 -4.52 4.80
N PRO A 29 7.27 -4.53 4.78
CA PRO A 29 8.06 -3.74 5.71
C PRO A 29 7.72 -2.25 5.60
N ARG A 30 7.65 -1.55 6.74
CA ARG A 30 7.39 -0.10 6.81
C ARG A 30 8.23 0.72 5.83
N ARG A 31 9.52 0.40 5.72
CA ARG A 31 10.45 1.06 4.79
C ARG A 31 10.00 0.91 3.32
N MET A 32 9.46 -0.24 2.95
CA MET A 32 8.96 -0.47 1.61
C MET A 32 7.63 0.27 1.38
N ALA A 33 6.77 0.33 2.41
CA ALA A 33 5.57 1.17 2.38
C ALA A 33 5.92 2.65 2.13
N GLU A 34 6.90 3.21 2.84
CA GLU A 34 7.38 4.59 2.63
C GLU A 34 7.81 4.82 1.17
N VAL A 35 8.58 3.90 0.59
CA VAL A 35 9.05 4.00 -0.80
C VAL A 35 7.88 3.97 -1.79
N ILE A 36 6.94 3.03 -1.63
CA ILE A 36 5.79 2.87 -2.52
C ILE A 36 4.90 4.11 -2.45
N LEU A 37 4.59 4.58 -1.24
CA LEU A 37 3.73 5.74 -1.03
C LEU A 37 4.39 7.03 -1.54
N HIS A 38 5.70 7.21 -1.34
CA HIS A 38 6.42 8.35 -1.87
C HIS A 38 6.45 8.37 -3.42
N SER A 39 6.56 7.20 -4.04
CA SER A 39 6.71 7.09 -5.51
C SER A 39 5.39 7.09 -6.27
N ASN A 40 4.29 6.63 -5.65
CA ASN A 40 3.01 6.40 -6.32
C ASN A 40 1.85 7.22 -5.70
N GLY A 41 2.08 7.85 -4.56
CA GLY A 41 1.12 8.73 -3.90
C GLY A 41 0.84 10.01 -4.71
N PRO A 42 -0.31 10.67 -4.48
CA PRO A 42 -1.33 10.36 -3.48
C PRO A 42 -2.34 9.28 -3.92
N SER A 43 -2.19 8.71 -5.12
CA SER A 43 -3.17 7.77 -5.67
C SER A 43 -3.11 6.40 -5.00
N ARG A 44 -4.13 6.06 -4.19
CA ARG A 44 -4.23 4.75 -3.54
C ARG A 44 -4.20 3.58 -4.52
N HIS A 45 -4.87 3.74 -5.66
CA HIS A 45 -4.87 2.72 -6.71
C HIS A 45 -3.46 2.43 -7.24
N GLN A 46 -2.65 3.46 -7.50
CA GLN A 46 -1.27 3.27 -7.95
C GLN A 46 -0.39 2.67 -6.84
N CYS A 47 -0.57 3.08 -5.59
CA CYS A 47 0.11 2.47 -4.45
C CYS A 47 -0.22 0.97 -4.32
N ASP A 48 -1.50 0.59 -4.41
CA ASP A 48 -1.93 -0.81 -4.33
C ASP A 48 -1.38 -1.65 -5.49
N ALA A 49 -1.39 -1.10 -6.72
CA ALA A 49 -0.79 -1.75 -7.87
C ALA A 49 0.72 -1.97 -7.69
N ALA A 50 1.43 -0.98 -7.15
CA ALA A 50 2.86 -1.08 -6.86
C ALA A 50 3.17 -2.10 -5.76
N ALA A 51 2.35 -2.17 -4.70
CA ALA A 51 2.47 -3.19 -3.66
C ALA A 51 2.23 -4.60 -4.22
N ALA A 52 1.20 -4.79 -5.04
CA ALA A 52 0.94 -6.07 -5.69
C ALA A 52 2.11 -6.52 -6.58
N ALA A 53 2.73 -5.59 -7.33
CA ALA A 53 3.91 -5.89 -8.13
C ALA A 53 5.12 -6.26 -7.26
N TYR A 54 5.35 -5.54 -6.16
CA TYR A 54 6.41 -5.85 -5.20
C TYR A 54 6.27 -7.26 -4.62
N LEU A 55 5.08 -7.63 -4.15
CA LEU A 55 4.80 -8.96 -3.61
C LEU A 55 5.00 -10.06 -4.67
N GLN A 56 4.62 -9.81 -5.92
CA GLN A 56 4.87 -10.72 -7.04
C GLN A 56 6.36 -10.96 -7.30
N VAL A 57 7.21 -9.94 -7.12
CA VAL A 57 8.66 -10.11 -7.22
C VAL A 57 9.21 -10.89 -6.01
N MET A 58 8.70 -10.63 -4.81
CA MET A 58 9.12 -11.34 -3.61
C MET A 58 8.79 -12.84 -3.65
N GLN A 59 7.59 -13.22 -4.10
CA GLN A 59 7.25 -14.64 -4.28
C GLN A 59 8.20 -15.32 -5.28
N TRP A 60 8.61 -14.65 -6.36
CA TRP A 60 9.52 -15.23 -7.34
C TRP A 60 10.91 -15.44 -6.77
N ARG A 61 11.39 -14.51 -5.94
CA ARG A 61 12.68 -14.63 -5.24
C ARG A 61 12.71 -15.76 -4.21
N GLN A 62 11.57 -16.07 -3.60
CA GLN A 62 11.46 -17.13 -2.59
C GLN A 62 11.29 -18.53 -3.19
N ARG A 63 11.00 -18.65 -4.49
CA ARG A 63 10.97 -19.96 -5.14
C ARG A 63 12.42 -20.47 -5.25
N PRO A 64 12.74 -21.66 -4.71
CA PRO A 64 14.03 -22.27 -5.00
C PRO A 64 14.13 -22.46 -6.50
N ALA A 65 15.27 -22.09 -7.09
CA ALA A 65 15.57 -22.45 -8.47
C ALA A 65 15.55 -23.97 -8.53
N THR A 66 14.45 -24.55 -9.03
CA THR A 66 14.38 -25.96 -9.36
C THR A 66 15.31 -26.16 -10.55
N SER A 67 16.54 -26.55 -10.24
CA SER A 67 17.45 -27.19 -11.18
C SER A 67 17.31 -28.70 -11.09
#